data_AF-A0A2D4G6N8-F1
#
_entry.id   AF-A0A2D4G6N8-F1
#
_cell.length_a   1.000
_cell.length_b   1.000
_cell.length_c   1.000
_cell.angle_alpha   90.00
_cell.angle_beta   90.00
_cell.angle_gamma   90.00
#
_symmetry.space_group_name_H-M   'P 1'
#
loop_
_entity.id
_entity.type
_entity.pdbx_description
1 polymer ?
#
loop_
_entity_poly.entity_id
_entity_poly.type
_entity_poly.pdbx_seq_one_letter_code
_entity_poly.pdbx_strand_id
1 'polypeptide(L)'
;VGAAMSNFFTEGVRVWLRENGQHYPSTVLSCAEGVVVFRTDYGQVYTYKQRSLTHQKVTPMPPATTDGLDDMAALIDLHEGAIMYNLFQRYQQDKIYTYIGSIVASVNPYKT
;
A
#
# COMPACT_ATOMS: atom_id res chain seq x y z
N VAL A 1 -16.02 -20.00 -7.91
CA VAL A 1 -15.27 -18.71 -7.83
C VAL A 1 -14.89 -18.40 -6.37
N GLY A 2 -14.15 -19.30 -5.70
CA GLY A 2 -13.89 -19.19 -4.25
C GLY A 2 -12.42 -19.37 -3.83
N ALA A 3 -11.55 -19.87 -4.71
CA ALA A 3 -10.18 -20.21 -4.36
C ALA A 3 -9.21 -19.00 -4.38
N ALA A 4 -9.41 -18.04 -5.29
CA ALA A 4 -8.47 -16.92 -5.47
C ALA A 4 -8.42 -15.94 -4.29
N MET A 5 -9.50 -15.81 -3.52
CA MET A 5 -9.57 -14.91 -2.35
C MET A 5 -8.89 -15.47 -1.10
N SER A 6 -8.69 -16.79 -1.02
CA SER A 6 -8.16 -17.43 0.19
C SER A 6 -6.70 -17.05 0.46
N ASN A 7 -5.91 -16.84 -0.61
CA ASN A 7 -4.49 -16.50 -0.47
C ASN A 7 -4.23 -15.07 -0.01
N PHE A 8 -5.18 -14.13 -0.17
CA PHE A 8 -4.98 -12.73 0.22
C PHE A 8 -4.95 -12.52 1.73
N PHE A 9 -5.54 -13.43 2.51
CA PHE A 9 -5.71 -13.26 3.95
C PHE A 9 -4.72 -14.10 4.76
N THR A 10 -3.64 -14.55 4.13
CA THR A 10 -2.53 -15.16 4.86
C THR A 10 -1.83 -14.07 5.66
N GLU A 11 -1.52 -14.34 6.93
CA GLU A 11 -0.78 -13.42 7.79
C GLU A 11 0.56 -13.03 7.15
N GLY A 12 0.91 -11.75 7.25
CA GLY A 12 2.11 -11.17 6.66
C GLY A 12 1.97 -10.73 5.19
N VAL A 13 0.87 -11.07 4.51
CA VAL A 13 0.66 -10.64 3.11
C VAL A 13 0.46 -9.13 3.01
N ARG A 14 1.12 -8.53 2.02
CA ARG A 14 1.02 -7.12 1.65
C ARG A 14 -0.16 -6.91 0.71
N VAL A 15 -1.00 -5.94 1.04
CA VAL A 15 -2.21 -5.60 0.27
C VAL A 15 -2.41 -4.09 0.23
N TRP A 16 -3.12 -3.63 -0.79
CA TRP A 16 -3.77 -2.33 -0.76
C TRP A 16 -5.15 -2.47 -0.13
N LEU A 17 -5.35 -1.83 1.02
CA LEU A 17 -6.65 -1.73 1.67
C LEU A 17 -7.33 -0.43 1.25
N ARG A 18 -8.56 -0.51 0.71
CA ARG A 18 -9.28 0.65 0.23
C ARG A 18 -10.24 1.22 1.28
N GLU A 19 -9.89 2.35 1.90
CA GLU A 19 -10.74 3.07 2.86
C GLU A 19 -11.11 4.45 2.33
N ASN A 20 -12.40 4.80 2.40
CA ASN A 20 -12.92 6.11 1.98
C ASN A 20 -12.45 6.55 0.58
N GLY A 21 -12.33 5.59 -0.34
CA GLY A 21 -11.88 5.83 -1.72
C GLY A 21 -10.36 5.78 -1.93
N GLN A 22 -9.56 5.83 -0.87
CA GLN A 22 -8.10 5.83 -0.93
C GLN A 22 -7.50 4.44 -0.67
N HIS A 23 -6.33 4.17 -1.25
CA HIS A 23 -5.61 2.91 -1.09
C HIS A 23 -4.50 3.08 -0.05
N TYR A 24 -4.50 2.22 0.96
CA TYR A 24 -3.54 2.23 2.05
C TYR A 24 -2.64 1.00 1.95
N PRO A 25 -1.30 1.17 1.91
CA PRO A 25 -0.36 0.06 1.96
C PRO A 25 -0.51 -0.61 3.32
N SER A 26 -0.86 -1.90 3.32
CA SER A 26 -1.26 -2.61 4.53
C SER A 26 -0.68 -4.02 4.59
N THR A 27 -0.56 -4.53 5.80
CA THR A 27 -0.20 -5.92 6.08
C THR A 27 -1.35 -6.63 6.78
N VAL A 28 -1.65 -7.85 6.35
CA VAL A 28 -2.59 -8.74 7.06
C VAL A 28 -1.93 -9.18 8.36
N LEU A 29 -2.47 -8.75 9.50
CA LEU A 29 -1.96 -9.15 10.82
C LEU A 29 -2.52 -10.48 11.30
N SER A 30 -3.78 -10.77 10.99
CA SER A 30 -4.41 -12.03 11.36
C SER A 30 -5.64 -12.29 10.52
N CYS A 31 -5.91 -13.56 10.23
CA CYS A 31 -7.17 -14.01 9.65
C CYS A 31 -7.64 -15.25 10.42
N ALA A 32 -8.51 -15.05 11.41
CA ALA A 32 -9.01 -16.11 12.26
C ALA A 32 -10.50 -15.90 12.53
N GLU A 33 -11.25 -17.00 12.72
CA GLU A 33 -12.67 -16.96 13.08
C GLU A 33 -13.56 -16.14 12.13
N GLY A 34 -13.17 -16.05 10.85
CA GLY A 34 -13.88 -15.26 9.84
C GLY A 34 -13.73 -13.74 10.01
N VAL A 35 -12.74 -13.30 10.78
CA VAL A 35 -12.34 -11.90 10.97
C VAL A 35 -10.93 -11.72 10.44
N VAL A 36 -10.70 -10.60 9.74
CA VAL A 36 -9.39 -10.21 9.21
C VAL A 36 -9.01 -8.87 9.82
N VAL A 37 -7.76 -8.78 10.27
CA VAL A 37 -7.17 -7.56 10.83
C VAL A 37 -6.06 -7.09 9.90
N PHE A 38 -6.12 -5.82 9.50
CA PHE A 38 -5.12 -5.15 8.69
C PHE A 38 -4.44 -4.06 9.51
N ARG A 39 -3.15 -3.88 9.31
CA ARG A 39 -2.41 -2.71 9.78
C ARG A 39 -1.83 -1.97 8.60
N THR A 40 -2.15 -0.69 8.47
CA THR A 40 -1.55 0.19 7.47
C THR A 40 -0.11 0.50 7.86
N ASP A 41 0.73 0.82 6.88
CA ASP A 41 2.10 1.28 7.14
C ASP A 41 2.14 2.65 7.87
N TYR A 42 1.00 3.34 7.94
CA TYR A 42 0.84 4.59 8.68
C TYR A 42 0.28 4.39 10.11
N GLY A 43 0.13 3.15 10.56
CA GLY A 43 -0.19 2.79 11.94
C GLY A 43 -1.68 2.63 12.26
N GLN A 44 -2.59 2.86 11.32
CA GLN A 44 -4.01 2.56 11.55
C GLN A 44 -4.26 1.06 11.49
N VAL A 45 -5.21 0.60 12.32
CA VAL A 45 -5.65 -0.80 12.36
C VAL A 45 -7.11 -0.87 11.94
N TYR A 46 -7.41 -1.77 11.00
CA TYR A 46 -8.77 -2.00 10.52
C TYR A 46 -9.16 -3.46 10.67
N THR A 47 -10.38 -3.69 11.15
CA THR A 47 -10.91 -5.03 11.40
C THR A 47 -12.20 -5.22 10.63
N TYR A 48 -12.28 -6.30 9.85
CA TYR A 48 -13.45 -6.63 9.05
C TYR A 48 -13.86 -8.08 9.21
N LYS A 49 -15.14 -8.35 8.98
CA LYS A 49 -15.58 -9.72 8.72
C LYS A 49 -15.06 -10.13 7.35
N GLN A 50 -14.40 -11.29 7.23
CA GLN A 50 -13.82 -11.77 5.98
C GLN A 50 -14.86 -11.80 4.84
N ARG A 51 -16.11 -12.19 5.16
CA ARG A 51 -17.23 -12.23 4.20
C ARG A 51 -17.68 -10.86 3.66
N SER A 52 -17.34 -9.75 4.33
CA SER A 52 -17.65 -8.40 3.83
C SER A 52 -16.54 -7.82 2.96
N LEU A 53 -15.39 -8.49 2.86
CA LEU A 53 -14.29 -8.05 2.01
C LEU A 53 -14.54 -8.46 0.57
N THR A 54 -14.36 -7.50 -0.33
CA THR A 54 -14.49 -7.68 -1.77
C THR A 54 -13.15 -7.43 -2.45
N HIS A 55 -13.00 -7.86 -3.70
CA HIS A 55 -11.82 -7.56 -4.52
C HIS A 55 -11.60 -6.05 -4.77
N GLN A 56 -12.61 -5.22 -4.56
CA GLN A 56 -12.45 -3.75 -4.65
C GLN A 56 -11.97 -3.15 -3.32
N LYS A 57 -12.22 -3.84 -2.20
CA LYS A 57 -11.83 -3.42 -0.86
C LYS A 57 -10.37 -3.77 -0.57
N VAL A 58 -9.92 -4.92 -1.07
CA VAL A 58 -8.57 -5.43 -0.85
C VAL A 58 -8.02 -5.92 -2.19
N THR A 59 -6.88 -5.38 -2.61
CA THR A 59 -6.14 -5.83 -3.80
C THR A 59 -4.71 -6.21 -3.41
N PRO A 60 -4.06 -7.14 -4.13
CA PRO A 60 -2.66 -7.47 -3.87
C PRO A 60 -1.77 -6.25 -4.07
N MET A 61 -0.80 -6.09 -3.18
CA MET A 61 0.27 -5.11 -3.37
C MET A 61 1.47 -5.84 -4.00
N PRO A 62 1.98 -5.36 -5.15
CA PRO A 62 3.19 -5.90 -5.77
C PRO A 62 4.36 -5.85 -4.78
N PRO A 63 5.37 -6.74 -4.92
CA PRO A 63 6.60 -6.65 -4.16
C PRO A 63 7.21 -5.25 -4.33
N ALA A 64 7.28 -4.49 -3.25
CA ALA A 64 7.86 -3.16 -3.27
C ALA A 64 9.39 -3.26 -3.13
N THR A 65 10.12 -2.44 -3.87
CA THR A 65 11.54 -2.18 -3.59
C THR A 65 11.66 -1.48 -2.23
N THR A 66 12.65 -1.86 -1.43
CA THR A 66 12.91 -1.24 -0.12
C THR A 66 13.13 0.27 -0.21
N ASP A 67 13.62 0.74 -1.35
CA ASP A 67 14.15 2.09 -1.54
C ASP A 67 13.17 3.06 -2.24
N GLY A 68 11.99 2.57 -2.61
CA GLY A 68 11.12 3.24 -3.57
C GLY A 68 11.73 3.33 -4.99
N LEU A 69 10.93 3.77 -5.94
CA LEU A 69 11.33 4.01 -7.33
C LEU A 69 11.76 5.46 -7.52
N ASP A 70 12.88 5.67 -8.21
CA ASP A 70 13.33 7.00 -8.61
C ASP A 70 12.42 7.66 -9.64
N ASP A 71 11.78 6.86 -10.51
CA ASP A 71 10.79 7.31 -11.50
C ASP A 71 9.45 6.59 -11.29
N MET A 72 8.43 7.37 -10.93
CA MET A 72 7.07 6.86 -10.69
C MET A 72 6.32 6.50 -11.98
N ALA A 73 6.84 6.83 -13.16
CA ALA A 73 6.31 6.29 -14.42
C ALA A 73 6.45 4.76 -14.50
N ALA A 74 7.32 4.15 -13.68
CA ALA A 74 7.50 2.71 -13.57
C ALA A 74 6.63 2.03 -12.50
N LEU A 75 5.74 2.76 -11.81
CA LEU A 75 4.81 2.15 -10.84
C LEU A 75 3.88 1.15 -11.53
N ILE A 76 3.74 -0.04 -10.92
CA ILE A 76 2.81 -1.07 -11.38
C ILE A 76 1.37 -0.65 -11.08
N ASP A 77 1.11 -0.14 -9.88
CA ASP A 77 -0.20 0.35 -9.46
C ASP A 77 -0.28 1.87 -9.64
N LEU A 78 -1.22 2.32 -10.47
CA LEU A 78 -1.38 3.74 -10.81
C LEU A 78 -2.58 4.37 -10.07
N HIS A 79 -2.53 4.34 -8.74
CA HIS A 79 -3.48 5.04 -7.87
C HIS A 79 -2.75 5.90 -6.83
N GLU A 80 -3.44 6.90 -6.28
CA GLU A 80 -2.87 7.87 -5.33
C GLU A 80 -2.11 7.23 -4.17
N GLY A 81 -2.61 6.11 -3.64
CA GLY A 81 -1.95 5.36 -2.57
C GLY A 81 -0.56 4.85 -2.91
N ALA A 82 -0.31 4.44 -4.16
CA ALA A 82 0.98 3.92 -4.61
C ALA A 82 1.98 5.06 -4.83
N ILE A 83 1.51 6.17 -5.40
CA ILE A 83 2.29 7.41 -5.56
C ILE A 83 2.71 7.93 -4.18
N MET A 84 1.75 8.07 -3.25
CA MET A 84 2.01 8.56 -1.90
C MET A 84 2.95 7.63 -1.14
N TYR A 85 2.75 6.32 -1.25
CA TYR A 85 3.63 5.33 -0.62
C TYR A 85 5.06 5.44 -1.14
N ASN A 86 5.25 5.57 -2.45
CA ASN A 86 6.59 5.73 -3.03
C ASN A 86 7.29 7.00 -2.50
N LEU A 87 6.59 8.13 -2.52
CA LEU A 87 7.11 9.39 -2.00
C LEU A 87 7.43 9.31 -0.50
N PHE A 88 6.57 8.67 0.28
CA PHE A 88 6.78 8.46 1.71
C PHE A 88 8.03 7.63 1.99
N GLN A 89 8.19 6.48 1.33
CA GLN A 89 9.36 5.61 1.50
C GLN A 89 10.66 6.34 1.15
N ARG A 90 10.65 7.12 0.06
CA ARG A 90 11.80 7.93 -0.37
C ARG A 90 12.11 9.05 0.60
N TYR A 91 11.08 9.74 1.08
CA TYR A 91 11.23 10.82 2.06
C TYR A 91 11.83 10.32 3.38
N GLN A 92 11.44 9.14 3.84
CA GLN A 92 12.05 8.50 5.03
C GLN A 92 13.55 8.20 4.86
N GLN A 93 14.05 8.19 3.62
CA GLN A 93 15.44 7.95 3.25
C GLN A 93 16.16 9.22 2.76
N ASP A 94 15.60 10.41 3.02
CA ASP A 94 16.14 11.71 2.59
C ASP A 94 16.21 11.91 1.06
N LYS A 95 15.48 11.10 0.29
CA LYS A 95 15.35 11.23 -1.16
C LYS A 95 14.17 12.14 -1.52
N ILE A 96 14.39 13.45 -1.47
CA ILE A 96 13.32 14.44 -1.65
C ILE A 96 12.88 14.70 -3.09
N TYR A 97 13.65 14.26 -4.08
CA TYR A 97 13.32 14.39 -5.50
C TYR A 97 12.92 13.04 -6.09
N THR A 98 11.82 13.02 -6.85
CA THR A 98 11.32 11.82 -7.53
C THR A 98 10.82 12.18 -8.92
N TYR A 99 11.22 11.43 -9.93
CA TYR A 99 10.82 11.65 -11.32
C TYR A 99 9.43 11.08 -11.61
N ILE A 100 8.79 11.68 -12.61
CA ILE A 100 7.59 11.19 -13.28
C ILE A 100 7.85 11.39 -14.77
N GLY A 101 8.61 10.47 -15.36
CA GLY A 101 9.23 10.67 -16.67
C GLY A 101 10.11 11.93 -16.67
N SER A 102 9.70 12.95 -17.42
CA SER A 102 10.43 14.23 -17.51
C SER A 102 10.08 15.26 -16.43
N ILE A 103 9.07 14.99 -15.60
CA ILE A 103 8.64 15.87 -14.51
C ILE A 103 9.36 15.49 -13.22
N VAL A 104 9.66 16.48 -12.36
CA VAL A 104 10.25 16.24 -11.03
C VAL A 104 9.27 16.66 -9.94
N ALA A 105 8.94 15.72 -9.06
CA ALA A 105 8.28 15.98 -7.79
C ALA A 105 9.34 16.25 -6.70
N SER A 106 9.11 17.27 -5.88
CA SER A 106 9.96 17.63 -4.73
C SER A 106 9.12 17.63 -3.45
N VAL A 107 9.61 16.97 -2.40
CA VAL A 107 8.98 16.94 -1.08
C VAL A 107 9.85 17.73 -0.09
N ASN A 108 9.33 18.82 0.46
CA ASN A 108 10.11 19.68 1.37
C ASN A 108 10.52 18.90 2.64
N PRO A 109 11.83 18.77 2.95
CA PRO A 109 12.31 18.05 4.12
C PRO A 109 12.09 18.78 5.45
N TYR A 110 11.81 20.10 5.41
CA TYR A 110 11.72 20.97 6.59
C TYR A 110 12.94 20.87 7.53
N LYS A 111 14.09 20.44 7.02
CA LYS A 111 15.37 20.37 7.71
C LYS A 111 16.51 20.81 6.80
N THR A 112 17.59 21.26 7.43
CA THR A 112 18.87 21.61 6.80
C THR A 112 19.76 20.40 6.64
#